data_AF-A0AAW7KJS7-F1
#
_entry.id   AF-A0AAW7KJS7-F1
#
_cell.length_a   1.000
_cell.length_b   1.000
_cell.length_c   1.000
_cell.angle_alpha   90.00
_cell.angle_beta   90.00
_cell.angle_gamma   90.00
#
_symmetry.space_group_name_H-M   'P 1'
#
loop_
_entity.id
_entity.type
_entity.pdbx_description
1 polymer ?
#
loop_
_entity_poly.entity_id
_entity_poly.type
_entity_poly.pdbx_seq_one_letter_code
_entity_poly.pdbx_strand_id
1 'polypeptide(L)'
;MKNIGLRDWLEPPEPRGLHWFQKRGRVFEEILNSMLSKEEMEARTSMRPSGEEIYGSFAIGDNFYLLEAKWHASPIPASALYSFKGKVDGKLIGTIGVFFSMSDYSTDAVDALLNGKELNLILFGHNDLLLIEDGKITFREAMRVKQRYAASYGQPFYPLETYFSETKLANLDIKTQIHRQKWIILVEGEDDVRTIQVLLGRFDIIAQFNVVPAGGQLAVAQLAEHLINNDKTNVAAIITPISDPDIQQEQIKRINEIGAELIVLKQDIELWLDNYVSVEYHNTAFFLSDRNGKMARRYARNADLEKLITENPSFSELMLKLGAKPKSTGSSSDF
;
A
#
# COMPACT_ATOMS: atom_id res chain seq x y z
N MET A 1 2.40 -26.58 19.92
CA MET A 1 1.28 -25.61 19.84
C MET A 1 1.07 -25.28 18.37
N LYS A 2 -0.17 -25.17 17.88
CA LYS A 2 -0.45 -24.74 16.51
C LYS A 2 0.22 -23.37 16.31
N ASN A 3 1.04 -23.20 15.28
CA ASN A 3 1.67 -21.92 14.98
C ASN A 3 0.56 -20.98 14.49
N ILE A 4 0.01 -20.15 15.39
CA ILE A 4 -1.04 -19.19 15.08
C ILE A 4 -0.39 -18.04 14.33
N GLY A 5 -0.80 -17.79 13.09
CA GLY A 5 -0.28 -16.71 12.25
C GLY A 5 -1.28 -15.56 12.08
N LEU A 6 -0.85 -14.47 11.47
CA LEU A 6 -1.67 -13.30 11.15
C LEU A 6 -2.89 -13.69 10.30
N ARG A 7 -2.70 -14.63 9.36
CA ARG A 7 -3.79 -15.10 8.48
C ARG A 7 -4.96 -15.74 9.24
N ASP A 8 -4.70 -16.34 10.40
CA ASP A 8 -5.74 -16.96 11.24
C ASP A 8 -6.67 -15.91 11.90
N TRP A 9 -6.32 -14.61 11.81
CA TRP A 9 -7.03 -13.50 12.45
C TRP A 9 -7.49 -12.41 11.48
N LEU A 10 -7.40 -12.66 10.17
CA LEU A 10 -7.91 -11.72 9.15
C LEU A 10 -9.43 -11.59 9.22
N GLU A 11 -10.13 -12.72 9.34
CA GLU A 11 -11.59 -12.76 9.37
C GLU A 11 -12.11 -13.09 10.77
N PRO A 12 -13.04 -12.28 11.31
CA PRO A 12 -13.66 -12.58 12.59
C PRO A 12 -14.60 -13.78 12.44
N PRO A 13 -14.65 -14.71 13.43
CA PRO A 13 -15.60 -15.81 13.43
C PRO A 13 -17.03 -15.27 13.57
N GLU A 14 -17.98 -15.98 12.99
CA GLU A 14 -19.40 -15.75 13.20
C GLU A 14 -19.92 -16.73 14.29
N PRO A 15 -20.53 -16.24 15.39
CA PRO A 15 -20.91 -14.85 15.66
C PRO A 15 -19.77 -13.97 16.19
N ARG A 16 -19.76 -12.71 15.74
CA ARG A 16 -18.72 -11.71 16.08
C ARG A 16 -18.87 -11.20 17.51
N GLY A 17 -17.89 -11.47 18.37
CA GLY A 17 -17.81 -10.92 19.73
C GLY A 17 -16.74 -9.82 19.87
N LEU A 18 -17.04 -8.74 20.60
CA LEU A 18 -16.09 -7.65 20.94
C LEU A 18 -14.77 -8.17 21.54
N HIS A 19 -14.86 -9.24 22.34
CA HIS A 19 -13.69 -9.89 22.94
C HIS A 19 -12.71 -10.45 21.89
N TRP A 20 -13.21 -10.85 20.71
CA TRP A 20 -12.35 -11.37 19.65
C TRP A 20 -11.41 -10.31 19.10
N PHE A 21 -11.89 -9.07 18.90
CA PHE A 21 -11.05 -7.97 18.41
C PHE A 21 -9.96 -7.57 19.42
N GLN A 22 -10.30 -7.56 20.72
CA GLN A 22 -9.31 -7.33 21.77
C GLN A 22 -8.27 -8.46 21.82
N LYS A 23 -8.72 -9.71 21.68
CA LYS A 23 -7.83 -10.87 21.63
C LYS A 23 -6.92 -10.81 20.39
N ARG A 24 -7.45 -10.41 19.23
CA ARG A 24 -6.68 -10.20 18.00
C ARG A 24 -5.55 -9.19 18.19
N GLY A 25 -5.83 -8.06 18.81
CA GLY A 25 -4.80 -7.06 19.11
C GLY A 25 -3.65 -7.65 19.94
N ARG A 26 -3.97 -8.34 21.03
CA ARG A 26 -2.94 -8.99 21.86
C ARG A 26 -2.15 -10.06 21.12
N VAL A 27 -2.83 -10.90 20.32
CA VAL A 27 -2.15 -11.93 19.52
C VAL A 27 -1.25 -11.29 18.46
N PHE A 28 -1.63 -10.16 17.88
CA PHE A 28 -0.78 -9.44 16.94
C PHE A 28 0.52 -8.95 17.60
N GLU A 29 0.43 -8.40 18.81
CA GLU A 29 1.62 -8.03 19.59
C GLU A 29 2.51 -9.25 19.88
N GLU A 30 1.92 -10.38 20.29
CA GLU A 30 2.66 -11.63 20.54
C GLU A 30 3.37 -12.15 19.28
N ILE A 31 2.72 -12.09 18.12
CA ILE A 31 3.30 -12.48 16.83
C ILE A 31 4.48 -11.58 16.47
N LEU A 32 4.34 -10.26 16.58
CA LEU A 32 5.44 -9.31 16.30
C LEU A 32 6.63 -9.54 17.23
N ASN A 33 6.37 -9.74 18.52
CA ASN A 33 7.44 -10.05 19.48
C ASN A 33 8.15 -11.36 19.15
N SER A 34 7.40 -12.38 18.72
CA SER A 34 7.97 -13.64 18.24
C SER A 34 8.85 -13.46 17.00
N MET A 35 8.41 -12.66 16.03
CA MET A 35 9.20 -12.34 14.83
C MET A 35 10.51 -11.63 15.18
N LEU A 36 10.46 -10.58 16.01
CA LEU A 36 11.64 -9.84 16.45
C LEU A 36 12.61 -10.70 17.27
N SER A 37 12.06 -11.55 18.16
CA SER A 37 12.87 -12.42 19.03
C SER A 37 13.58 -13.51 18.23
N LYS A 38 12.95 -14.07 17.20
CA LYS A 38 13.56 -15.06 16.29
C LYS A 38 14.80 -14.53 15.57
N GLU A 39 14.88 -13.21 15.38
CA GLU A 39 16.00 -12.54 14.71
C GLU A 39 16.93 -11.80 15.70
N GLU A 40 16.80 -12.06 16.99
CA GLU A 40 17.65 -11.51 18.06
C GLU A 40 17.67 -9.97 18.07
N MET A 41 16.54 -9.33 17.77
CA MET A 41 16.42 -7.86 17.68
C MET A 41 16.15 -7.18 19.04
N GLU A 42 16.59 -7.77 20.15
CA GLU A 42 16.45 -7.21 21.51
C GLU A 42 15.04 -6.67 21.87
N ALA A 43 13.98 -7.39 21.46
CA ALA A 43 12.61 -6.95 21.68
C ALA A 43 12.26 -6.75 23.17
N ARG A 44 11.63 -5.63 23.50
CA ARG A 44 11.12 -5.29 24.84
C ARG A 44 9.66 -4.89 24.72
N THR A 45 8.80 -5.50 25.53
CA THR A 45 7.35 -5.31 25.49
C THR A 45 6.84 -4.46 26.63
N SER A 46 5.63 -3.90 26.46
CA SER A 46 4.83 -3.28 27.53
C SER A 46 5.57 -2.16 28.25
N MET A 47 6.08 -1.19 27.49
CA MET A 47 6.76 -0.04 28.05
C MET A 47 5.75 1.02 28.52
N ARG A 48 5.90 1.47 29.78
CA ARG A 48 5.11 2.57 30.35
C ARG A 48 6.00 3.66 30.96
N PRO A 49 6.79 4.41 30.17
CA PRO A 49 7.55 5.52 30.71
C PRO A 49 6.57 6.64 31.12
N SER A 50 6.57 7.05 32.39
CA SER A 50 5.86 8.25 32.88
C SER A 50 4.37 8.35 32.51
N GLY A 51 3.66 7.21 32.39
CA GLY A 51 2.23 7.16 32.07
C GLY A 51 1.89 7.17 30.58
N GLU A 52 2.89 7.21 29.70
CA GLU A 52 2.74 7.05 28.26
C GLU A 52 2.81 5.56 27.90
N GLU A 53 1.72 4.98 27.38
CA GLU A 53 1.73 3.58 26.92
C GLU A 53 2.31 3.48 25.51
N ILE A 54 3.39 2.70 25.36
CA ILE A 54 3.97 2.30 24.08
C ILE A 54 4.05 0.78 24.06
N TYR A 55 3.74 0.16 22.93
CA TYR A 55 3.73 -1.29 22.82
C TYR A 55 5.10 -1.91 23.14
N GLY A 56 6.19 -1.29 22.69
CA GLY A 56 7.52 -1.78 23.00
C GLY A 56 8.67 -1.02 22.34
N SER A 57 9.84 -1.63 22.39
CA SER A 57 11.04 -1.21 21.66
C SER A 57 11.84 -2.42 21.18
N PHE A 58 12.73 -2.22 20.23
CA PHE A 58 13.67 -3.23 19.75
C PHE A 58 14.94 -2.55 19.23
N ALA A 59 16.01 -3.32 18.99
CA ALA A 59 17.28 -2.80 18.50
C ALA A 59 17.83 -3.61 17.32
N ILE A 60 18.54 -2.94 16.42
CA ILE A 60 19.27 -3.56 15.31
C ILE A 60 20.67 -2.94 15.27
N GLY A 61 21.65 -3.65 15.82
CA GLY A 61 22.98 -3.06 16.03
C GLY A 61 22.86 -1.85 16.96
N ASP A 62 23.41 -0.72 16.56
CA ASP A 62 23.40 0.52 17.36
C ASP A 62 22.14 1.38 17.18
N ASN A 63 21.16 0.92 16.39
CA ASN A 63 19.92 1.63 16.17
C ASN A 63 18.81 1.14 17.11
N PHE A 64 18.11 2.09 17.73
CA PHE A 64 17.02 1.83 18.68
C PHE A 64 15.68 2.27 18.09
N TYR A 65 14.69 1.39 18.22
CA TYR A 65 13.37 1.58 17.66
C TYR A 65 12.31 1.57 18.76
N LEU A 66 11.41 2.54 18.72
CA LEU A 66 10.12 2.41 19.39
C LEU A 66 9.13 1.73 18.46
N LEU A 67 8.25 0.89 18.98
CA LEU A 67 7.25 0.21 18.18
C LEU A 67 5.82 0.49 18.66
N GLU A 68 4.92 0.65 17.70
CA GLU A 68 3.47 0.67 17.91
C GLU A 68 2.80 -0.27 16.90
N ALA A 69 1.80 -1.04 17.34
CA ALA A 69 1.13 -2.03 16.52
C ALA A 69 -0.39 -1.86 16.62
N LYS A 70 -1.09 -1.73 15.48
CA LYS A 70 -2.55 -1.60 15.46
C LYS A 70 -3.22 -2.52 14.45
N TRP A 71 -4.39 -3.03 14.83
CA TRP A 71 -5.25 -3.83 13.96
C TRP A 71 -6.71 -3.41 14.11
N HIS A 72 -7.06 -2.34 13.41
CA HIS A 72 -8.38 -1.73 13.44
C HIS A 72 -9.32 -2.32 12.37
N ALA A 73 -10.53 -1.78 12.29
CA ALA A 73 -11.47 -2.11 11.22
C ALA A 73 -11.26 -1.25 9.97
N SER A 74 -10.79 0.00 10.17
CA SER A 74 -10.52 0.99 9.12
C SER A 74 -9.03 1.31 9.07
N PRO A 75 -8.53 1.87 7.96
CA PRO A 75 -7.16 2.35 7.85
C PRO A 75 -6.77 3.33 8.95
N ILE A 76 -5.48 3.32 9.31
CA ILE A 76 -4.95 4.15 10.40
C ILE A 76 -4.90 5.62 9.95
N PRO A 77 -5.56 6.54 10.68
CA PRO A 77 -5.58 7.96 10.32
C PRO A 77 -4.29 8.68 10.74
N ALA A 78 -4.06 9.85 10.15
CA ALA A 78 -2.92 10.73 10.46
C ALA A 78 -2.76 11.01 11.97
N SER A 79 -3.88 11.20 12.69
CA SER A 79 -3.88 11.51 14.12
C SER A 79 -3.22 10.43 14.98
N ALA A 80 -3.36 9.15 14.59
CA ALA A 80 -2.70 8.05 15.29
C ALA A 80 -1.19 8.07 15.04
N LEU A 81 -0.75 8.42 13.84
CA LEU A 81 0.66 8.55 13.50
C LEU A 81 1.30 9.74 14.20
N TYR A 82 0.64 10.91 14.25
CA TYR A 82 1.11 12.07 15.01
C TYR A 82 1.21 11.80 16.51
N SER A 83 0.21 11.12 17.07
CA SER A 83 0.25 10.72 18.48
C SER A 83 1.47 9.85 18.76
N PHE A 84 1.76 8.86 17.90
CA PHE A 84 2.95 8.03 18.04
C PHE A 84 4.25 8.81 17.81
N LYS A 85 4.29 9.68 16.80
CA LYS A 85 5.43 10.56 16.50
C LYS A 85 5.80 11.40 17.71
N GLY A 86 4.83 12.01 18.39
CA GLY A 86 5.07 12.78 19.62
C GLY A 86 5.76 11.97 20.72
N LYS A 87 5.45 10.66 20.82
CA LYS A 87 6.13 9.76 21.76
C LYS A 87 7.60 9.53 21.37
N VAL A 88 7.87 9.41 20.07
CA VAL A 88 9.21 9.22 19.50
C VAL A 88 10.05 10.49 19.66
N ASP A 89 9.47 11.65 19.38
CA ASP A 89 10.11 12.96 19.53
C ASP A 89 10.51 13.23 21.00
N GLY A 90 9.78 12.63 21.95
CA GLY A 90 10.11 12.68 23.37
C GLY A 90 11.27 11.76 23.82
N LYS A 91 11.94 11.04 22.90
CA LYS A 91 13.08 10.15 23.22
C LYS A 91 14.43 10.73 22.77
N LEU A 92 15.50 9.97 22.98
CA LEU A 92 16.84 10.36 22.56
C LEU A 92 16.89 10.63 21.05
N ILE A 93 17.60 11.69 20.64
CA ILE A 93 17.86 12.01 19.23
C ILE A 93 18.40 10.77 18.51
N GLY A 94 17.83 10.45 17.35
CA GLY A 94 18.16 9.26 16.57
C GLY A 94 17.26 8.04 16.86
N THR A 95 16.35 8.13 17.84
CA THR A 95 15.31 7.12 18.02
C THR A 95 14.34 7.15 16.84
N ILE A 96 14.09 5.99 16.22
CA ILE A 96 13.15 5.85 15.11
C ILE A 96 11.90 5.14 15.60
N GLY A 97 10.73 5.66 15.25
CA GLY A 97 9.46 4.96 15.47
C GLY A 97 9.17 3.97 14.34
N VAL A 98 8.64 2.81 14.68
CA VAL A 98 8.16 1.83 13.72
C VAL A 98 6.70 1.51 14.01
N PHE A 99 5.85 1.78 13.03
CA PHE A 99 4.42 1.56 13.16
C PHE A 99 4.01 0.36 12.32
N PHE A 100 3.38 -0.63 12.94
CA PHE A 100 2.84 -1.81 12.27
C PHE A 100 1.33 -1.73 12.20
N SER A 101 0.77 -1.77 10.99
CA SER A 101 -0.68 -1.76 10.77
C SER A 101 -1.12 -2.97 9.97
N MET A 102 -2.02 -3.78 10.53
CA MET A 102 -2.76 -4.81 9.78
C MET A 102 -4.01 -4.24 9.06
N SER A 103 -4.21 -2.92 9.14
CA SER A 103 -5.29 -2.19 8.47
C SER A 103 -4.77 -1.15 7.49
N ASP A 104 -3.46 -1.11 7.26
CA ASP A 104 -2.73 -0.06 6.55
C ASP A 104 -3.04 1.35 7.07
N TYR A 105 -2.82 2.35 6.23
CA TYR A 105 -2.92 3.77 6.52
C TYR A 105 -3.90 4.40 5.55
N SER A 106 -4.62 5.42 5.99
CA SER A 106 -5.43 6.21 5.07
C SER A 106 -4.52 6.99 4.11
N THR A 107 -5.02 7.30 2.91
CA THR A 107 -4.25 7.98 1.86
C THR A 107 -3.63 9.30 2.34
N ASP A 108 -4.33 10.02 3.20
CA ASP A 108 -3.88 11.28 3.80
C ASP A 108 -2.89 11.10 4.97
N ALA A 109 -2.81 9.91 5.59
CA ALA A 109 -2.02 9.72 6.80
C ALA A 109 -0.51 9.80 6.58
N VAL A 110 -0.03 9.24 5.47
CA VAL A 110 1.40 9.30 5.10
C VAL A 110 1.75 10.69 4.62
N ASP A 111 0.92 11.30 3.78
CA ASP A 111 1.12 12.67 3.29
C ASP A 111 1.17 13.68 4.43
N ALA A 112 0.32 13.50 5.44
CA ALA A 112 0.32 14.30 6.66
C ALA A 112 1.66 14.22 7.42
N LEU A 113 2.34 13.07 7.42
CA LEU A 113 3.67 12.95 8.02
C LEU A 113 4.74 13.69 7.21
N LEU A 114 4.64 13.70 5.88
CA LEU A 114 5.60 14.36 4.99
C LEU A 114 5.57 15.88 5.09
N ASN A 115 4.41 16.45 5.43
CA ASN A 115 4.29 17.88 5.73
C ASN A 115 5.05 18.29 7.01
N GLY A 116 5.37 17.33 7.88
CA GLY A 116 6.24 17.54 9.04
C GLY A 116 7.72 17.56 8.62
N LYS A 117 8.51 18.53 9.10
CA LYS A 117 9.90 18.70 8.69
C LYS A 117 10.85 17.56 9.08
N GLU A 118 10.46 16.71 10.03
CA GLU A 118 11.31 15.64 10.55
C GLU A 118 10.65 14.27 10.37
N LEU A 119 11.24 13.48 9.48
CA LEU A 119 10.86 12.09 9.25
C LEU A 119 11.61 11.16 10.20
N ASN A 120 10.93 10.66 11.22
CA ASN A 120 11.50 9.68 12.17
C ASN A 120 10.62 8.45 12.36
N LEU A 121 9.71 8.18 11.42
CA LEU A 121 8.84 7.01 11.42
C LEU A 121 9.11 6.10 10.22
N ILE A 122 9.00 4.80 10.42
CA ILE A 122 8.94 3.77 9.39
C ILE A 122 7.61 3.04 9.51
N LEU A 123 6.91 2.87 8.39
CA LEU A 123 5.57 2.31 8.34
C LEU A 123 5.56 0.93 7.68
N PHE A 124 4.83 0.00 8.28
CA PHE A 124 4.61 -1.36 7.79
C PHE A 124 3.11 -1.60 7.63
N GLY A 125 2.70 -1.90 6.39
CA GLY A 125 1.34 -2.29 6.05
C GLY A 125 1.08 -3.78 6.24
N HIS A 126 -0.15 -4.21 5.99
CA HIS A 126 -0.56 -5.60 6.17
C HIS A 126 0.25 -6.52 5.26
N ASN A 127 0.55 -6.09 4.03
CA ASN A 127 1.21 -6.93 3.04
C ASN A 127 2.69 -7.15 3.42
N ASP A 128 3.34 -6.10 3.94
CA ASP A 128 4.70 -6.18 4.48
C ASP A 128 4.79 -7.25 5.58
N LEU A 129 3.84 -7.21 6.51
CA LEU A 129 3.78 -8.13 7.65
C LEU A 129 3.54 -9.58 7.21
N LEU A 130 2.68 -9.79 6.22
CA LEU A 130 2.44 -11.12 5.64
C LEU A 130 3.67 -11.65 4.90
N LEU A 131 4.41 -10.80 4.19
CA LEU A 131 5.65 -11.20 3.50
C LEU A 131 6.72 -11.63 4.49
N ILE A 132 6.81 -10.96 5.64
CA ILE A 132 7.71 -11.32 6.73
C ILE A 132 7.26 -12.64 7.40
N GLU A 133 5.97 -12.79 7.71
CA GLU A 133 5.42 -14.02 8.29
C GLU A 133 5.63 -15.25 7.40
N ASP A 134 5.42 -15.10 6.10
CA ASP A 134 5.62 -16.14 5.10
C ASP A 134 7.12 -16.47 4.86
N GLY A 135 8.03 -15.76 5.53
CA GLY A 135 9.47 -15.93 5.39
C GLY A 135 9.99 -15.53 4.00
N LYS A 136 9.26 -14.68 3.27
CA LYS A 136 9.72 -14.15 1.98
C LYS A 136 10.87 -13.18 2.16
N ILE A 137 10.86 -12.43 3.26
CA ILE A 137 11.92 -11.51 3.70
C ILE A 137 12.06 -11.62 5.21
N THR A 138 13.29 -11.61 5.71
CA THR A 138 13.54 -11.51 7.16
C THR A 138 13.16 -10.12 7.66
N PHE A 139 12.71 -10.00 8.90
CA PHE A 139 12.35 -8.74 9.52
C PHE A 139 13.51 -7.72 9.47
N ARG A 140 14.74 -8.16 9.75
CA ARG A 140 15.96 -7.34 9.68
C ARG A 140 16.18 -6.76 8.28
N GLU A 141 16.00 -7.59 7.25
CA GLU A 141 16.12 -7.15 5.86
C GLU A 141 15.00 -6.19 5.47
N ALA A 142 13.77 -6.46 5.88
CA ALA A 142 12.63 -5.57 5.66
C ALA A 142 12.86 -4.17 6.28
N MET A 143 13.38 -4.13 7.51
CA MET A 143 13.79 -2.88 8.18
C MET A 143 14.89 -2.16 7.41
N ARG A 144 15.93 -2.88 6.97
CA ARG A 144 17.04 -2.31 6.20
C ARG A 144 16.55 -1.66 4.90
N VAL A 145 15.70 -2.36 4.15
CA VAL A 145 15.14 -1.88 2.87
C VAL A 145 14.31 -0.62 3.08
N LYS A 146 13.33 -0.65 4.00
CA LYS A 146 12.47 0.51 4.29
C LYS A 146 13.27 1.70 4.83
N GLN A 147 14.25 1.48 5.70
CA GLN A 147 15.11 2.56 6.20
C GLN A 147 15.98 3.17 5.11
N ARG A 148 16.54 2.34 4.22
CA ARG A 148 17.31 2.84 3.08
C ARG A 148 16.45 3.73 2.20
N TYR A 149 15.23 3.30 1.92
CA TYR A 149 14.28 4.09 1.13
C TYR A 149 13.92 5.40 1.83
N ALA A 150 13.55 5.35 3.10
CA ALA A 150 13.24 6.54 3.89
C ALA A 150 14.40 7.55 3.95
N ALA A 151 15.63 7.06 4.13
CA ALA A 151 16.83 7.90 4.16
C ALA A 151 17.18 8.51 2.80
N SER A 152 16.83 7.85 1.69
CA SER A 152 17.19 8.29 0.34
C SER A 152 16.12 9.20 -0.29
N TYR A 153 14.85 8.92 -0.03
CA TYR A 153 13.71 9.57 -0.67
C TYR A 153 12.83 10.38 0.29
N GLY A 154 13.11 10.35 1.60
CA GLY A 154 12.32 11.07 2.59
C GLY A 154 10.89 10.55 2.73
N GLN A 155 10.69 9.24 2.58
CA GLN A 155 9.37 8.61 2.59
C GLN A 155 9.25 7.54 3.69
N PRO A 156 8.27 7.62 4.61
CA PRO A 156 8.17 6.68 5.74
C PRO A 156 7.62 5.31 5.34
N PHE A 157 6.93 5.23 4.20
CA PHE A 157 6.32 4.02 3.69
C PHE A 157 6.99 3.60 2.37
N TYR A 158 7.27 2.31 2.26
CA TYR A 158 7.77 1.66 1.05
C TYR A 158 7.20 0.25 0.99
N PRO A 159 6.39 -0.09 -0.02
CA PRO A 159 5.72 -1.39 -0.10
C PRO A 159 6.73 -2.51 -0.40
N LEU A 160 6.95 -3.46 0.52
CA LEU A 160 8.00 -4.49 0.34
C LEU A 160 7.75 -5.42 -0.86
N GLU A 161 6.54 -5.47 -1.39
CA GLU A 161 6.27 -6.23 -2.61
C GLU A 161 7.06 -5.70 -3.83
N THR A 162 7.40 -4.41 -3.86
CA THR A 162 8.26 -3.85 -4.91
C THR A 162 9.68 -4.37 -4.77
N TYR A 163 10.21 -4.51 -3.56
CA TYR A 163 11.55 -5.05 -3.31
C TYR A 163 11.78 -6.43 -3.95
N PHE A 164 10.75 -7.29 -3.97
CA PHE A 164 10.83 -8.60 -4.61
C PHE A 164 10.75 -8.52 -6.13
N SER A 165 10.13 -7.47 -6.67
CA SER A 165 10.23 -7.19 -8.09
C SER A 165 11.68 -6.88 -8.48
N GLU A 166 12.43 -6.18 -7.64
CA GLU A 166 13.86 -5.84 -7.80
C GLU A 166 14.74 -7.10 -7.71
N THR A 167 14.63 -7.85 -6.61
CA THR A 167 15.52 -9.00 -6.32
C THR A 167 15.24 -10.23 -7.19
N LYS A 168 14.00 -10.44 -7.67
CA LYS A 168 13.73 -11.50 -8.64
C LYS A 168 14.39 -11.21 -9.99
N LEU A 169 14.46 -9.95 -10.43
CA LEU A 169 15.09 -9.57 -11.69
C LEU A 169 16.60 -9.85 -11.68
N ALA A 170 17.29 -9.49 -10.60
CA ALA A 170 18.71 -9.79 -10.43
C ALA A 170 19.05 -11.29 -10.49
N ASN A 171 18.10 -12.17 -10.09
CA ASN A 171 18.30 -13.62 -10.06
C ASN A 171 17.75 -14.35 -11.31
N LEU A 172 16.79 -13.77 -12.04
CA LEU A 172 16.17 -14.36 -13.23
C LEU A 172 16.96 -14.08 -14.53
N ASP A 173 17.86 -13.09 -14.52
CA ASP A 173 18.77 -12.77 -15.63
C ASP A 173 19.74 -13.91 -16.03
N ILE A 174 19.68 -15.07 -15.36
CA ILE A 174 20.55 -16.21 -15.65
C ILE A 174 19.88 -17.31 -16.48
N LYS A 175 18.52 -17.40 -16.60
CA LYS A 175 17.93 -18.66 -17.14
C LYS A 175 16.86 -18.64 -18.23
N THR A 176 16.12 -17.58 -18.55
CA THR A 176 15.17 -17.67 -19.69
C THR A 176 14.68 -16.30 -20.16
N GLN A 177 15.11 -15.90 -21.36
CA GLN A 177 14.52 -14.78 -22.10
C GLN A 177 13.17 -15.18 -22.70
N ILE A 178 12.09 -14.83 -22.00
CA ILE A 178 10.86 -14.37 -22.65
C ILE A 178 10.60 -13.00 -22.05
N HIS A 179 11.10 -11.93 -22.69
CA HIS A 179 10.87 -10.55 -22.28
C HIS A 179 9.39 -10.19 -22.49
N ARG A 180 8.50 -10.54 -21.54
CA ARG A 180 7.26 -9.79 -21.35
C ARG A 180 7.64 -8.48 -20.68
N GLN A 181 7.22 -7.35 -21.24
CA GLN A 181 7.38 -6.06 -20.59
C GLN A 181 6.69 -6.12 -19.23
N LYS A 182 7.45 -5.82 -18.16
CA LYS A 182 6.94 -5.82 -16.79
C LYS A 182 6.61 -4.38 -16.40
N TRP A 183 5.39 -4.19 -15.92
CA TRP A 183 4.84 -2.92 -15.50
C TRP A 183 4.61 -2.89 -14.00
N ILE A 184 4.91 -1.77 -13.37
CA ILE A 184 4.44 -1.44 -12.03
C ILE A 184 3.46 -0.27 -12.18
N ILE A 185 2.22 -0.48 -11.77
CA ILE A 185 1.16 0.53 -11.81
C ILE A 185 0.99 1.05 -10.39
N LEU A 186 1.44 2.28 -10.16
CA LEU A 186 1.32 2.96 -8.88
C LEU A 186 -0.07 3.55 -8.72
N VAL A 187 -0.63 3.34 -7.54
CA VAL A 187 -1.84 4.01 -7.03
C VAL A 187 -1.51 4.69 -5.71
N GLU A 188 -2.37 5.61 -5.27
CA GLU A 188 -2.09 6.42 -4.08
C GLU A 188 -2.25 5.59 -2.80
N GLY A 189 -3.40 4.95 -2.60
CA GLY A 189 -3.71 4.19 -1.39
C GLY A 189 -3.87 2.68 -1.60
N GLU A 190 -3.87 1.94 -0.49
CA GLU A 190 -4.08 0.47 -0.47
C GLU A 190 -5.48 0.06 -0.98
N ASP A 191 -6.51 0.86 -0.68
CA ASP A 191 -7.89 0.59 -1.14
C ASP A 191 -8.02 0.65 -2.68
N ASP A 192 -7.16 1.43 -3.34
CA ASP A 192 -7.14 1.61 -4.79
C ASP A 192 -6.54 0.42 -5.52
N VAL A 193 -5.58 -0.27 -4.89
CA VAL A 193 -4.85 -1.40 -5.47
C VAL A 193 -5.84 -2.44 -5.99
N ARG A 194 -6.75 -2.88 -5.13
CA ARG A 194 -7.73 -3.91 -5.49
C ARG A 194 -8.75 -3.40 -6.50
N THR A 195 -9.08 -2.11 -6.47
CA THR A 195 -10.01 -1.49 -7.41
C THR A 195 -9.44 -1.51 -8.82
N ILE A 196 -8.19 -1.05 -9.00
CA ILE A 196 -7.50 -1.07 -10.28
C ILE A 196 -7.23 -2.51 -10.73
N GLN A 197 -6.86 -3.42 -9.84
CA GLN A 197 -6.74 -4.85 -10.19
C GLN A 197 -8.06 -5.45 -10.71
N VAL A 198 -9.20 -5.11 -10.10
CA VAL A 198 -10.52 -5.56 -10.57
C VAL A 198 -10.83 -4.99 -11.96
N LEU A 199 -10.54 -3.70 -12.19
CA LEU A 199 -10.73 -3.07 -13.50
C LEU A 199 -9.86 -3.74 -14.57
N LEU A 200 -8.55 -3.83 -14.33
CA LEU A 200 -7.58 -4.45 -15.25
C LEU A 200 -7.88 -5.94 -15.47
N GLY A 201 -8.44 -6.64 -14.48
CA GLY A 201 -8.89 -8.02 -14.59
C GLY A 201 -9.98 -8.24 -15.65
N ARG A 202 -10.64 -7.18 -16.13
CA ARG A 202 -11.62 -7.21 -17.23
C ARG A 202 -11.00 -7.07 -18.62
N PHE A 203 -9.68 -6.98 -18.68
CA PHE A 203 -8.91 -6.96 -19.92
C PHE A 203 -8.08 -8.24 -20.06
N ASP A 204 -7.88 -8.68 -21.30
CA ASP A 204 -6.85 -9.64 -21.66
C ASP A 204 -5.54 -8.88 -21.85
N ILE A 205 -4.67 -8.93 -20.84
CA ILE A 205 -3.41 -8.17 -20.78
C ILE A 205 -2.24 -9.10 -21.08
N ILE A 206 -1.42 -8.73 -22.08
CA ILE A 206 -0.25 -9.51 -22.50
C ILE A 206 0.96 -9.24 -21.59
N ALA A 207 1.13 -7.97 -21.19
CA ALA A 207 2.20 -7.55 -20.30
C ALA A 207 2.06 -8.16 -18.90
N GLN A 208 3.18 -8.38 -18.22
CA GLN A 208 3.12 -8.68 -16.79
C GLN A 208 2.98 -7.35 -16.05
N PHE A 209 2.08 -7.26 -15.08
CA PHE A 209 1.96 -6.07 -14.26
C PHE A 209 1.77 -6.41 -12.78
N ASN A 210 2.15 -5.47 -11.92
CA ASN A 210 1.69 -5.42 -10.54
C ASN A 210 1.10 -4.05 -10.25
N VAL A 211 0.05 -3.99 -9.43
CA VAL A 211 -0.50 -2.72 -8.93
C VAL A 211 -0.01 -2.55 -7.51
N VAL A 212 0.58 -1.40 -7.21
CA VAL A 212 1.31 -1.15 -5.95
C VAL A 212 0.86 0.19 -5.37
N PRO A 213 0.60 0.28 -4.06
CA PRO A 213 0.29 1.54 -3.40
C PRO A 213 1.57 2.33 -3.08
N ALA A 214 1.56 3.63 -3.34
CA ALA A 214 2.64 4.54 -2.95
C ALA A 214 2.57 4.91 -1.46
N GLY A 215 1.40 4.75 -0.84
CA GLY A 215 1.15 5.08 0.56
C GLY A 215 0.54 6.46 0.75
N GLY A 216 0.33 7.24 -0.30
CA GLY A 216 -0.24 8.58 -0.27
C GLY A 216 -0.11 9.25 -1.63
N GLN A 217 -0.74 10.40 -1.82
CA GLN A 217 -0.67 11.15 -3.07
C GLN A 217 0.76 11.66 -3.27
N LEU A 218 1.38 12.24 -2.22
CA LEU A 218 2.69 12.88 -2.31
C LEU A 218 3.85 11.90 -2.40
N ALA A 219 3.61 10.61 -2.17
CA ALA A 219 4.62 9.56 -2.22
C ALA A 219 4.81 8.95 -3.62
N VAL A 220 3.84 9.14 -4.53
CA VAL A 220 3.82 8.48 -5.85
C VAL A 220 5.06 8.82 -6.67
N ALA A 221 5.46 10.10 -6.70
CA ALA A 221 6.58 10.55 -7.54
C ALA A 221 7.92 9.96 -7.06
N GLN A 222 8.15 9.90 -5.75
CA GLN A 222 9.35 9.36 -5.13
C GLN A 222 9.45 7.85 -5.36
N LEU A 223 8.32 7.14 -5.26
CA LEU A 223 8.30 5.70 -5.54
C LEU A 223 8.53 5.43 -7.03
N ALA A 224 7.91 6.20 -7.93
CA ALA A 224 8.16 6.10 -9.37
C ALA A 224 9.64 6.34 -9.70
N GLU A 225 10.26 7.37 -9.10
CA GLU A 225 11.68 7.69 -9.25
C GLU A 225 12.58 6.53 -8.82
N HIS A 226 12.32 5.96 -7.63
CA HIS A 226 13.05 4.81 -7.12
C HIS A 226 12.96 3.61 -8.07
N LEU A 227 11.75 3.25 -8.51
CA LEU A 227 11.52 2.08 -9.35
C LEU A 227 12.13 2.24 -10.75
N ILE A 228 12.00 3.42 -11.37
CA ILE A 228 12.59 3.67 -12.69
C ILE A 228 14.11 3.64 -12.63
N ASN A 229 14.69 4.30 -11.62
CA ASN A 229 16.14 4.43 -11.51
C ASN A 229 16.83 3.12 -11.11
N ASN A 230 16.17 2.29 -10.28
CA ASN A 230 16.79 1.10 -9.71
C ASN A 230 16.38 -0.21 -10.41
N ASP A 231 15.17 -0.31 -10.96
CA ASP A 231 14.62 -1.59 -11.43
C ASP A 231 14.47 -1.72 -12.95
N LYS A 232 14.69 -0.63 -13.70
CA LYS A 232 14.44 -0.56 -15.15
C LYS A 232 13.07 -1.09 -15.56
N THR A 233 12.08 -1.00 -14.67
CA THR A 233 10.69 -1.39 -14.93
C THR A 233 9.92 -0.25 -15.57
N ASN A 234 8.97 -0.59 -16.44
CA ASN A 234 8.01 0.41 -16.90
C ASN A 234 7.09 0.77 -15.74
N VAL A 235 6.95 2.06 -15.45
CA VAL A 235 6.09 2.54 -14.39
C VAL A 235 4.95 3.33 -14.98
N ALA A 236 3.74 3.05 -14.51
CA ALA A 236 2.58 3.91 -14.68
C ALA A 236 2.13 4.43 -13.32
N ALA A 237 1.59 5.63 -13.26
CA ALA A 237 1.06 6.24 -12.05
C ALA A 237 -0.37 6.72 -12.30
N ILE A 238 -1.29 6.29 -11.45
CA ILE A 238 -2.67 6.78 -11.41
C ILE A 238 -2.76 7.71 -10.20
N ILE A 239 -2.99 9.00 -10.46
CA ILE A 239 -3.12 10.02 -9.42
C ILE A 239 -4.51 10.66 -9.47
N THR A 240 -5.01 11.05 -8.31
CA THR A 240 -6.28 11.76 -8.15
C THR A 240 -6.04 13.26 -7.89
N PRO A 241 -7.07 14.11 -7.94
CA PRO A 241 -6.91 15.52 -7.64
C PRO A 241 -6.39 15.76 -6.22
N ILE A 242 -5.38 16.62 -6.10
CA ILE A 242 -4.89 17.12 -4.81
C ILE A 242 -5.57 18.46 -4.53
N SER A 243 -5.87 18.75 -3.26
CA SER A 243 -6.56 20.00 -2.89
C SER A 243 -5.77 21.26 -3.22
N ASP A 244 -4.44 21.17 -3.21
CA ASP A 244 -3.52 22.25 -3.56
C ASP A 244 -3.06 22.11 -5.03
N PRO A 245 -3.44 23.04 -5.93
CA PRO A 245 -3.09 22.99 -7.35
C PRO A 245 -1.58 23.09 -7.62
N ASP A 246 -0.83 23.80 -6.79
CA ASP A 246 0.61 24.01 -7.01
C ASP A 246 1.36 22.70 -6.72
N ILE A 247 1.00 22.03 -5.62
CA ILE A 247 1.50 20.69 -5.28
C ILE A 247 1.14 19.69 -6.38
N GLN A 248 -0.10 19.73 -6.88
CA GLN A 248 -0.53 18.83 -7.96
C GLN A 248 0.30 19.03 -9.24
N GLN A 249 0.54 20.28 -9.64
CA GLN A 249 1.34 20.58 -10.83
C GLN A 249 2.80 20.15 -10.67
N GLU A 250 3.40 20.38 -9.50
CA GLU A 250 4.76 19.93 -9.20
C GLU A 250 4.88 18.41 -9.27
N GLN A 251 3.92 17.69 -8.70
CA GLN A 251 3.89 16.23 -8.74
C GLN A 251 3.74 15.70 -10.17
N ILE A 252 2.80 16.24 -10.96
CA ILE A 252 2.61 15.88 -12.37
C ILE A 252 3.91 16.11 -13.15
N LYS A 253 4.53 17.28 -12.96
CA LYS A 253 5.79 17.63 -13.62
C LYS A 253 6.88 16.62 -13.29
N ARG A 254 7.07 16.31 -12.00
CA ARG A 254 8.09 15.36 -11.54
C ARG A 254 7.89 13.97 -12.14
N ILE A 255 6.66 13.43 -12.10
CA ILE A 255 6.37 12.09 -12.65
C ILE A 255 6.65 12.04 -14.17
N ASN A 256 6.25 13.07 -14.91
CA ASN A 256 6.52 13.16 -16.34
C ASN A 256 8.02 13.25 -16.65
N GLU A 257 8.79 14.02 -15.88
CA GLU A 257 10.24 14.17 -16.06
C GLU A 257 11.01 12.87 -15.83
N ILE A 258 10.52 12.00 -14.92
CA ILE A 258 11.10 10.68 -14.66
C ILE A 258 10.75 9.68 -15.78
N GLY A 259 9.75 9.99 -16.61
CA GLY A 259 9.35 9.16 -17.76
C GLY A 259 8.37 8.05 -17.42
N ALA A 260 7.59 8.19 -16.33
CA ALA A 260 6.48 7.28 -16.02
C ALA A 260 5.23 7.65 -16.83
N GLU A 261 4.41 6.65 -17.15
CA GLU A 261 3.10 6.85 -17.77
C GLU A 261 2.12 7.44 -16.76
N LEU A 262 1.58 8.62 -17.02
CA LEU A 262 0.76 9.32 -16.05
C LEU A 262 -0.72 9.35 -16.43
N ILE A 263 -1.57 8.88 -15.52
CA ILE A 263 -3.02 8.95 -15.59
C ILE A 263 -3.50 9.89 -14.48
N VAL A 264 -3.88 11.11 -14.87
CA VAL A 264 -4.45 12.10 -13.95
C VAL A 264 -5.98 11.99 -13.99
N LEU A 265 -6.57 11.55 -12.89
CA LEU A 265 -8.01 11.49 -12.73
C LEU A 265 -8.57 12.86 -12.37
N LYS A 266 -9.81 13.11 -12.79
CA LYS A 266 -10.53 14.36 -12.48
C LYS A 266 -11.26 14.33 -11.14
N GLN A 267 -11.40 13.14 -10.57
CA GLN A 267 -12.11 12.84 -9.32
C GLN A 267 -11.36 11.69 -8.64
N ASP A 268 -11.74 11.35 -7.41
CA ASP A 268 -11.29 10.08 -6.81
C ASP A 268 -11.68 8.88 -7.68
N ILE A 269 -11.03 7.74 -7.44
CA ILE A 269 -11.21 6.54 -8.26
C ILE A 269 -12.65 6.03 -8.25
N GLU A 270 -13.36 6.17 -7.13
CA GLU A 270 -14.75 5.72 -7.02
C GLU A 270 -15.67 6.52 -7.93
N LEU A 271 -15.66 7.85 -7.78
CA LEU A 271 -16.44 8.77 -8.59
C LEU A 271 -16.03 8.71 -10.06
N TRP A 272 -14.74 8.58 -10.34
CA TRP A 272 -14.25 8.38 -11.71
C TRP A 272 -14.91 7.15 -12.35
N LEU A 273 -14.92 6.01 -11.66
CA LEU A 273 -15.51 4.77 -12.18
C LEU A 273 -17.05 4.82 -12.24
N ASP A 274 -17.69 5.55 -11.34
CA ASP A 274 -19.15 5.72 -11.33
C ASP A 274 -19.66 6.36 -12.64
N ASN A 275 -18.88 7.26 -13.24
CA ASN A 275 -19.22 7.88 -14.55
C ASN A 275 -19.30 6.87 -15.71
N TYR A 276 -18.82 5.64 -15.51
CA TYR A 276 -18.79 4.58 -16.51
C TYR A 276 -19.70 3.41 -16.17
N VAL A 277 -20.54 3.48 -15.12
CA VAL A 277 -21.60 2.49 -14.93
C VAL A 277 -22.95 3.01 -15.41
N SER A 278 -23.85 2.09 -15.77
CA SER A 278 -25.24 2.46 -16.09
C SER A 278 -25.94 3.09 -14.89
N VAL A 279 -26.87 4.02 -15.13
CA VAL A 279 -27.68 4.66 -14.09
C VAL A 279 -28.45 3.63 -13.26
N GLU A 280 -28.94 2.57 -13.90
CA GLU A 280 -29.64 1.46 -13.23
C GLU A 280 -28.74 0.73 -12.23
N TYR A 281 -27.49 0.45 -12.63
CA TYR A 281 -26.50 -0.17 -11.75
C TYR A 281 -26.12 0.76 -10.60
N HIS A 282 -25.86 2.03 -10.86
CA HIS A 282 -25.57 3.03 -9.82
C HIS A 282 -26.65 3.03 -8.73
N ASN A 283 -27.92 3.18 -9.14
CA ASN A 283 -29.05 3.21 -8.21
C ASN A 283 -29.18 1.93 -7.39
N THR A 284 -28.85 0.78 -7.97
CA THR A 284 -28.89 -0.51 -7.28
C THR A 284 -27.73 -0.65 -6.29
N ALA A 285 -26.54 -0.21 -6.68
CA ALA A 285 -25.34 -0.32 -5.86
C ALA A 285 -25.32 0.70 -4.70
N PHE A 286 -25.94 1.87 -4.87
CA PHE A 286 -25.96 2.96 -3.90
C PHE A 286 -26.46 2.55 -2.51
N PHE A 287 -27.40 1.60 -2.43
CA PHE A 287 -27.94 1.11 -1.15
C PHE A 287 -27.05 0.08 -0.45
N LEU A 288 -25.94 -0.34 -1.06
CA LEU A 288 -25.05 -1.34 -0.50
C LEU A 288 -24.03 -0.70 0.43
N SER A 289 -23.52 -1.47 1.39
CA SER A 289 -22.46 -0.99 2.27
C SER A 289 -21.22 -0.60 1.47
N ASP A 290 -20.66 0.56 1.76
CA ASP A 290 -19.32 0.94 1.35
C ASP A 290 -18.35 0.89 2.52
N ARG A 291 -17.52 -0.16 2.57
CA ARG A 291 -16.46 -0.32 3.56
C ARG A 291 -15.21 -0.80 2.83
N ASN A 292 -14.07 -0.16 3.08
CA ASN A 292 -12.77 -0.48 2.49
C ASN A 292 -12.83 -0.46 0.96
N GLY A 293 -13.36 0.62 0.36
CA GLY A 293 -13.47 0.80 -1.10
C GLY A 293 -14.34 -0.24 -1.82
N LYS A 294 -15.43 -0.70 -1.20
CA LYS A 294 -16.29 -1.75 -1.81
C LYS A 294 -17.04 -1.21 -3.01
N MET A 295 -17.48 0.05 -2.96
CA MET A 295 -18.22 0.69 -4.04
C MET A 295 -17.35 0.90 -5.27
N ALA A 296 -16.15 1.51 -5.11
CA ALA A 296 -15.17 1.62 -6.20
C ALA A 296 -14.92 0.27 -6.94
N ARG A 297 -14.76 -0.84 -6.20
CA ARG A 297 -14.61 -2.18 -6.81
C ARG A 297 -15.84 -2.68 -7.54
N ARG A 298 -17.05 -2.33 -7.09
CA ARG A 298 -18.30 -2.66 -7.78
C ARG A 298 -18.39 -1.91 -9.10
N TYR A 299 -18.06 -0.61 -9.09
CA TYR A 299 -18.02 0.20 -10.30
C TYR A 299 -16.95 -0.29 -11.28
N ALA A 300 -15.73 -0.59 -10.82
CA ALA A 300 -14.69 -1.21 -11.65
C ALA A 300 -15.16 -2.49 -12.36
N ARG A 301 -15.91 -3.34 -11.65
CA ARG A 301 -16.44 -4.60 -12.19
C ARG A 301 -17.48 -4.39 -13.28
N ASN A 302 -18.26 -3.31 -13.21
CA ASN A 302 -19.43 -3.08 -14.07
C ASN A 302 -19.28 -1.90 -15.02
N ALA A 303 -18.12 -1.24 -15.04
CA ALA A 303 -17.83 -0.13 -15.94
C ALA A 303 -17.99 -0.52 -17.43
N ASP A 304 -18.49 0.39 -18.24
CA ASP A 304 -18.44 0.31 -19.69
C ASP A 304 -16.99 0.55 -20.15
N LEU A 305 -16.33 -0.51 -20.60
CA LEU A 305 -14.92 -0.47 -20.97
C LEU A 305 -14.68 0.32 -22.26
N GLU A 306 -15.63 0.29 -23.21
CA GLU A 306 -15.48 1.02 -24.47
C GLU A 306 -15.57 2.52 -24.22
N LYS A 307 -16.56 2.94 -23.44
CA LYS A 307 -16.71 4.33 -23.01
C LYS A 307 -15.50 4.78 -22.19
N LEU A 308 -15.04 3.98 -21.23
CA LEU A 308 -13.90 4.30 -20.38
C LEU A 308 -12.61 4.48 -21.19
N ILE A 309 -12.32 3.61 -22.15
CA ILE A 309 -11.13 3.76 -23.02
C ILE A 309 -11.26 4.99 -23.92
N THR A 310 -12.44 5.25 -24.47
CA THR A 310 -12.66 6.36 -25.41
C THR A 310 -12.55 7.73 -24.75
N GLU A 311 -13.09 7.86 -23.52
CA GLU A 311 -13.15 9.14 -22.81
C GLU A 311 -11.90 9.44 -21.97
N ASN A 312 -10.97 8.48 -21.80
CA ASN A 312 -9.74 8.65 -21.02
C ASN A 312 -8.49 8.33 -21.85
N PRO A 313 -7.95 9.31 -22.61
CA PRO A 313 -6.82 9.09 -23.53
C PRO A 313 -5.55 8.55 -22.86
N SER A 314 -5.17 9.04 -21.67
CA SER A 314 -3.99 8.56 -20.94
C SER A 314 -4.15 7.13 -20.45
N PHE A 315 -5.35 6.75 -19.99
CA PHE A 315 -5.65 5.36 -19.64
C PHE A 315 -5.65 4.45 -20.88
N SER A 316 -6.20 4.92 -22.00
CA SER A 316 -6.17 4.22 -23.29
C SER A 316 -4.74 3.95 -23.76
N GLU A 317 -3.87 4.94 -23.64
CA GLU A 317 -2.45 4.80 -23.98
C GLU A 317 -1.75 3.75 -23.09
N LEU A 318 -2.02 3.75 -21.79
CA LEU A 318 -1.54 2.68 -20.90
C LEU A 318 -2.06 1.31 -21.33
N MET A 319 -3.34 1.18 -21.68
CA MET A 319 -3.93 -0.09 -22.13
C MET A 319 -3.22 -0.60 -23.40
N LEU A 320 -2.91 0.29 -24.34
CA LEU A 320 -2.13 -0.06 -25.54
C LEU A 320 -0.73 -0.56 -25.17
N LYS A 321 -0.03 0.13 -24.26
CA LYS A 321 1.32 -0.26 -23.79
C LYS A 321 1.33 -1.58 -23.02
N LEU A 322 0.24 -1.90 -22.33
CA LEU A 322 0.03 -3.20 -21.68
C LEU A 322 -0.36 -4.33 -22.66
N GLY A 323 -0.67 -3.99 -23.91
CA GLY A 323 -1.24 -4.94 -24.87
C GLY A 323 -2.62 -5.45 -24.44
N ALA A 324 -3.39 -4.60 -23.76
CA ALA A 324 -4.68 -4.93 -23.16
C ALA A 324 -5.80 -4.89 -24.22
N LYS A 325 -6.70 -5.86 -24.19
CA LYS A 325 -7.97 -5.85 -24.95
C LYS A 325 -9.14 -6.08 -24.01
N PRO A 326 -10.27 -5.36 -24.13
CA PRO A 326 -11.46 -5.65 -23.35
C PRO A 326 -11.87 -7.12 -23.53
N LYS A 327 -12.10 -7.83 -22.43
CA LYS A 327 -12.68 -9.18 -22.51
C LYS A 327 -14.07 -9.06 -23.11
N SER A 328 -14.35 -9.82 -24.15
CA SER A 328 -15.72 -9.93 -24.67
C SER A 328 -16.62 -10.30 -23.52
N THR A 329 -17.73 -9.58 -23.35
CA THR A 329 -18.80 -9.92 -22.40
C THR A 329 -19.45 -11.22 -22.85
N GLY A 330 -18.79 -12.34 -22.58
CA GLY A 330 -19.43 -13.65 -22.55
C GLY A 330 -20.49 -13.57 -21.47
N SER A 331 -21.73 -13.88 -21.83
CA SER A 331 -22.85 -14.08 -20.92
C SER A 331 -22.42 -14.87 -19.68
N SER A 332 -22.12 -14.18 -18.59
CA SER A 332 -21.93 -14.78 -17.28
C SER A 332 -23.19 -14.54 -16.45
N SER A 333 -24.24 -15.30 -16.80
CA SER A 333 -25.02 -15.96 -15.76
C SER A 333 -24.09 -16.92 -15.00
N ASP A 334 -24.29 -17.00 -13.68
CA ASP A 334 -23.69 -17.96 -12.75
C ASP A 334 -22.32 -17.58 -12.16
N PHE A 335 -22.31 -16.88 -11.01
CA PHE A 335 -22.18 -17.46 -9.65
C PHE A 335 -21.96 -16.37 -8.59
#